data_AF-A0A2N2HG63-F1
#
_entry.id   AF-A0A2N2HG63-F1
#
_cell.length_a   1.000
_cell.length_b   1.000
_cell.length_c   1.000
_cell.angle_alpha   90.00
_cell.angle_beta   90.00
_cell.angle_gamma   90.00
#
_symmetry.space_group_name_H-M   'P 1'
#
loop_
_entity.id
_entity.type
_entity.pdbx_description
1 polymer ?
#
loop_
_entity_poly.entity_id
_entity_poly.type
_entity_poly.pdbx_seq_one_letter_code
_entity_poly.pdbx_strand_id
1 'polypeptide(L)'
;HLFHRAYQVVPAPTLAIREADALVKLGRLVEARETYSRVSQSRVDDESPAAFRLAVKRAAVELRNLDPLVPRLTVTLHPDDLATARVLVDGKVMDVAEYGRAQRIDPGKHHVEVFDGTGRLVFERSVELAKGDHEAVVAVLEEPPNLPRSSTQQTIGWTSLAVGGAGAAIGITTGLLAAQHRGNLEEQCTNDVCPPSAQGDLDAYRSLRSASFVGYGVGLAGLGLGATLLLTSGVEDAGAKSESAGIRPWIGPRSAGLGGRF
;
A
#
# COMPACT_ATOMS: atom_id res chain seq x y z
N HIS A 1 -8.40 20.30 30.30
CA HIS A 1 -7.08 20.66 30.85
C HIS A 1 -7.11 21.52 32.12
N LEU A 2 -7.95 22.55 32.26
CA LEU A 2 -7.99 23.38 33.48
C LEU A 2 -8.42 22.61 34.74
N PHE A 3 -9.45 21.77 34.64
CA PHE A 3 -9.92 20.95 35.77
C PHE A 3 -8.88 19.91 36.21
N HIS A 4 -8.21 19.25 35.26
CA HIS A 4 -7.10 18.32 35.53
C HIS A 4 -5.99 18.96 36.39
N ARG A 5 -5.53 20.15 36.00
CA ARG A 5 -4.49 20.89 36.75
C ARG A 5 -4.98 21.32 38.12
N ALA A 6 -6.24 21.75 38.25
CA ALA A 6 -6.81 22.11 39.54
C ALA A 6 -6.91 20.90 40.49
N TYR A 7 -7.26 19.72 39.96
CA TYR A 7 -7.37 18.48 40.76
C TYR A 7 -6.02 18.00 41.31
N GLN A 8 -4.91 18.25 40.59
CA GLN A 8 -3.56 17.94 41.08
C GLN A 8 -3.16 18.80 42.29
N VAL A 9 -3.78 19.97 42.47
CA VAL A 9 -3.50 20.89 43.58
C VAL A 9 -4.45 20.67 44.74
N VAL A 10 -5.74 20.43 44.48
CA VAL A 10 -6.75 20.09 45.49
C VAL A 10 -7.57 18.90 44.99
N PRO A 11 -7.36 17.68 45.52
CA PRO A 11 -8.10 16.49 45.11
C PRO A 11 -9.53 16.53 45.64
N ALA A 12 -10.38 17.31 44.99
CA ALA A 12 -11.79 17.47 45.31
C ALA A 12 -12.66 16.65 44.35
N PRO A 13 -13.43 15.65 44.83
CA PRO A 13 -14.34 14.85 44.01
C PRO A 13 -15.33 15.68 43.18
N THR A 14 -15.73 16.84 43.71
CA THR A 14 -16.65 17.79 43.05
C THR A 14 -16.06 18.47 41.82
N LEU A 15 -14.74 18.63 41.74
CA LEU A 15 -14.07 19.15 40.54
C LEU A 15 -13.88 18.05 39.50
N ALA A 16 -13.44 16.87 39.94
CA ALA A 16 -13.21 15.74 39.06
C ALA A 16 -14.49 15.20 38.40
N ILE A 17 -15.64 15.25 39.09
CA ILE A 17 -16.92 14.87 38.44
C ILE A 17 -17.31 15.85 37.32
N ARG A 18 -17.02 17.15 37.48
CA ARG A 18 -17.26 18.15 36.43
C ARG A 18 -16.31 17.97 35.24
N GLU A 19 -15.08 17.53 35.49
CA GLU A 19 -14.15 17.12 34.44
C GLU A 19 -14.70 15.94 33.65
N ALA A 20 -15.19 14.89 34.32
CA ALA A 20 -15.81 13.75 33.66
C ALA A 20 -17.04 14.15 32.84
N ASP A 21 -17.93 14.98 33.41
CA ASP A 21 -19.10 15.53 32.70
C ASP A 21 -18.68 16.27 31.41
N ALA A 22 -17.58 17.03 31.45
CA ALA A 22 -17.05 17.74 30.29
C ALA A 22 -16.47 16.78 29.24
N LEU A 23 -15.73 15.74 29.67
CA LEU A 23 -15.16 14.72 28.78
C LEU A 23 -16.26 13.96 28.03
N VAL A 24 -17.37 13.61 28.70
CA VAL A 24 -18.54 12.99 28.05
C VAL A 24 -19.09 13.89 26.93
N LYS A 25 -19.21 15.19 27.18
CA LYS A 25 -19.70 16.16 26.19
C LYS A 25 -18.76 16.32 25.00
N LEU A 26 -17.47 16.09 25.20
CA LEU A 26 -16.45 16.10 24.14
C LEU A 26 -16.36 14.78 23.38
N GLY A 27 -17.14 13.76 23.75
CA GLY A 27 -17.07 12.42 23.14
C GLY A 27 -15.88 11.57 23.63
N ARG A 28 -15.12 12.04 24.61
CA ARG A 28 -13.94 11.35 25.17
C ARG A 28 -14.36 10.40 26.29
N LEU A 29 -15.12 9.37 25.91
CA LEU A 29 -15.82 8.47 26.83
C LEU A 29 -14.86 7.57 27.63
N VAL A 30 -13.73 7.15 27.06
CA VAL A 30 -12.71 6.35 27.76
C VAL A 30 -12.12 7.13 28.93
N GLU A 31 -11.68 8.37 28.70
CA GLU A 31 -11.13 9.21 29.77
C GLU A 31 -12.20 9.65 30.78
N ALA A 32 -13.43 9.92 30.31
CA ALA A 32 -14.56 10.20 31.19
C ALA A 32 -14.82 9.04 32.15
N ARG A 33 -14.81 7.80 31.62
CA ARG A 33 -14.97 6.57 32.39
C ARG A 33 -13.87 6.42 33.45
N GLU A 34 -12.60 6.60 33.07
CA GLU A 34 -11.47 6.55 34.00
C GLU A 34 -11.62 7.60 35.11
N THR A 35 -12.06 8.81 34.75
CA THR A 35 -12.29 9.89 35.71
C THR A 35 -13.45 9.58 36.65
N TYR A 36 -14.59 9.09 36.14
CA TYR A 36 -15.69 8.63 37.00
C TYR A 36 -15.28 7.49 37.92
N SER A 37 -14.49 6.53 37.42
CA SER A 37 -13.95 5.44 38.23
C SER A 37 -13.09 5.98 39.39
N ARG A 38 -12.15 6.88 39.10
CA ARG A 38 -11.32 7.55 40.11
C ARG A 38 -12.15 8.30 41.15
N VAL A 39 -13.17 9.05 40.73
CA VAL A 39 -14.07 9.77 41.65
C VAL A 39 -14.87 8.79 42.51
N SER A 40 -15.40 7.72 41.92
CA SER A 40 -16.20 6.71 42.64
C SER A 40 -15.39 5.96 43.71
N GLN A 41 -14.06 5.92 43.57
CA GLN A 41 -13.13 5.28 44.51
C GLN A 41 -12.54 6.27 45.53
N SER A 42 -12.89 7.55 45.45
CA SER A 42 -12.39 8.57 46.39
C SER A 42 -12.92 8.29 47.79
N ARG A 43 -12.01 8.32 48.78
CA ARG A 43 -12.38 8.09 50.19
C ARG A 43 -13.12 9.31 50.73
N VAL A 44 -14.33 9.07 51.22
CA VAL A 44 -15.19 10.04 51.89
C VAL A 44 -15.82 9.35 53.10
N ASP A 45 -15.86 10.05 54.22
CA ASP A 45 -16.45 9.60 55.48
C ASP A 45 -17.69 10.46 55.83
N ASP A 46 -18.28 10.21 57.00
CA ASP A 46 -19.46 10.94 57.46
C ASP A 46 -19.14 12.40 57.84
N GLU A 47 -17.88 12.70 58.18
CA GLU A 47 -17.41 14.06 58.49
C GLU A 47 -17.09 14.89 57.23
N SER A 48 -16.86 14.22 56.09
CA SER A 48 -16.59 14.87 54.82
C SER A 48 -17.72 15.84 54.40
N PRO A 49 -17.45 16.83 53.52
CA PRO A 49 -18.52 17.66 52.99
C PRO A 49 -19.59 16.82 52.28
N ALA A 50 -20.88 17.11 52.51
CA ALA A 50 -21.99 16.40 51.87
C ALA A 50 -21.88 16.39 50.33
N ALA A 51 -21.36 17.48 49.75
CA ALA A 51 -21.09 17.59 48.32
C ALA A 51 -20.06 16.57 47.82
N PHE A 52 -19.07 16.19 48.62
CA PHE A 52 -18.07 15.18 48.25
C PHE A 52 -18.70 13.79 48.25
N ARG A 53 -19.43 13.44 49.31
CA ARG A 53 -20.20 12.17 49.36
C ARG A 53 -21.16 12.04 48.19
N LEU A 54 -21.87 13.12 47.84
CA LEU A 54 -22.79 13.13 46.70
C LEU A 54 -22.05 12.95 45.37
N ALA A 55 -20.91 13.62 45.17
CA ALA A 55 -20.09 13.48 43.96
C ALA A 55 -19.58 12.04 43.78
N VAL A 56 -19.10 11.39 44.84
CA VAL A 56 -18.66 9.98 44.80
C VAL A 56 -19.82 9.05 44.42
N LYS A 57 -20.99 9.22 45.05
CA LYS A 57 -22.20 8.44 44.73
C LYS A 57 -22.65 8.64 43.29
N ARG A 58 -22.70 9.89 42.81
CA ARG A 58 -23.09 10.22 41.43
C ARG A 58 -22.11 9.62 40.43
N ALA A 59 -20.80 9.74 40.65
CA ALA A 59 -19.80 9.18 39.76
C ALA A 59 -19.96 7.66 39.57
N ALA A 60 -20.31 6.92 40.63
CA ALA A 60 -20.59 5.49 40.53
C ALA A 60 -21.83 5.17 39.67
N VAL A 61 -22.87 6.02 39.70
CA VAL A 61 -24.06 5.89 38.84
C VAL A 61 -23.71 6.20 37.40
N GLU A 62 -23.05 7.33 37.14
CA GLU A 62 -22.67 7.76 35.79
C GLU A 62 -21.72 6.77 35.15
N LEU A 63 -20.77 6.20 35.90
CA LEU A 63 -19.88 5.16 35.41
C LEU A 63 -20.64 3.94 34.89
N ARG A 64 -21.63 3.45 35.65
CA ARG A 64 -22.45 2.30 35.23
C ARG A 64 -23.26 2.59 33.97
N ASN A 65 -23.75 3.81 33.83
CA ASN A 65 -24.51 4.23 32.65
C ASN A 65 -23.61 4.45 31.43
N LEU A 66 -22.37 4.90 31.64
CA LEU A 66 -21.40 5.18 30.58
C LEU A 66 -20.72 3.91 30.06
N ASP A 67 -20.40 2.95 30.93
CA ASP A 67 -19.70 1.70 30.58
C ASP A 67 -20.25 0.96 29.34
N PRO A 68 -21.58 0.78 29.14
CA PRO A 68 -22.12 0.15 27.95
C PRO A 68 -22.07 1.02 26.69
N LEU A 69 -21.86 2.34 26.82
CA LEU A 69 -21.81 3.29 25.71
C LEU A 69 -20.40 3.49 25.15
N VAL A 70 -19.37 3.01 25.85
CA VAL A 70 -17.98 3.06 25.37
C VAL A 70 -17.80 1.95 24.32
N PRO A 71 -17.53 2.31 23.05
CA PRO A 71 -17.28 1.33 22.00
C PRO A 71 -16.11 0.41 22.32
N ARG A 72 -16.08 -0.76 21.68
CA ARG A 72 -14.92 -1.64 21.72
C ARG A 72 -14.44 -1.99 20.33
N LEU A 73 -13.13 -1.87 20.16
CA LEU A 73 -12.41 -2.29 18.97
C LEU A 73 -11.54 -3.50 19.31
N THR A 74 -11.67 -4.57 18.54
CA THR A 74 -10.78 -5.74 18.63
C THR A 74 -9.95 -5.80 17.38
N VAL A 75 -8.62 -5.68 17.50
CA VAL A 75 -7.71 -5.85 16.36
C VAL A 75 -7.06 -7.22 16.45
N THR A 76 -7.34 -8.09 15.49
CA THR A 76 -6.82 -9.46 15.44
C THR A 76 -5.83 -9.59 14.30
N LEU A 77 -4.67 -10.16 14.60
CA LEU A 77 -3.64 -10.52 13.63
C LEU A 77 -3.56 -12.03 13.46
N HIS A 78 -2.96 -12.48 12.35
CA HIS A 78 -2.61 -13.89 12.18
C HIS A 78 -1.53 -14.30 13.21
N PRO A 79 -1.56 -15.54 13.74
CA PRO A 79 -0.61 -15.99 14.77
C PRO A 79 0.87 -15.80 14.42
N ASP A 80 1.22 -16.00 13.15
CA ASP A 80 2.59 -15.88 12.65
C ASP A 80 3.11 -14.43 12.69
N ASP A 81 2.20 -13.46 12.63
CA ASP A 81 2.54 -12.03 12.58
C ASP A 81 2.60 -11.39 13.97
N LEU A 82 2.00 -12.01 14.99
CA LEU A 82 1.87 -11.45 16.36
C LEU A 82 3.20 -11.02 16.98
N ALA A 83 4.28 -11.76 16.71
CA ALA A 83 5.58 -11.53 17.36
C ALA A 83 6.37 -10.37 16.74
N THR A 84 6.08 -10.00 15.49
CA THR A 84 6.87 -9.02 14.74
C THR A 84 6.07 -7.80 14.29
N ALA A 85 4.74 -7.92 14.22
CA ALA A 85 3.87 -6.85 13.78
C ALA A 85 3.67 -5.77 14.84
N ARG A 86 3.67 -4.52 14.39
CA ARG A 86 3.40 -3.35 15.21
C ARG A 86 2.06 -2.75 14.77
N VAL A 87 1.08 -2.76 15.66
CA VAL A 87 -0.23 -2.17 15.42
C VAL A 87 -0.27 -0.75 15.99
N LEU A 88 -0.73 0.20 15.20
CA LEU A 88 -1.06 1.55 15.62
C LEU A 88 -2.56 1.76 15.49
N VAL A 89 -3.17 2.39 16.50
CA VAL A 89 -4.55 2.89 16.45
C VAL A 89 -4.50 4.38 16.72
N ASP A 90 -4.96 5.18 15.76
CA ASP A 90 -4.87 6.65 15.77
C ASP A 90 -3.44 7.17 16.00
N GLY A 91 -2.45 6.48 15.40
CA GLY A 91 -1.03 6.79 15.57
C GLY A 91 -0.43 6.35 16.91
N LYS A 92 -1.22 5.78 17.84
CA LYS A 92 -0.73 5.26 19.12
C LYS A 92 -0.41 3.77 18.99
N VAL A 93 0.79 3.37 19.43
CA VAL A 93 1.19 1.97 19.46
C VAL A 93 0.30 1.19 20.44
N MET A 94 -0.29 0.11 19.94
CA MET A 94 -1.08 -0.85 20.70
C MET A 94 -0.14 -1.93 21.25
N ASP A 95 -0.31 -2.29 22.52
CA ASP A 95 0.53 -3.32 23.16
C ASP A 95 0.22 -4.71 22.58
N VAL A 96 1.22 -5.56 22.38
CA VAL A 96 1.04 -6.90 21.80
C VAL A 96 0.06 -7.74 22.63
N ALA A 97 0.03 -7.57 23.95
CA ALA A 97 -0.93 -8.26 24.80
C ALA A 97 -2.38 -7.87 24.49
N GLU A 98 -2.60 -6.66 23.95
CA GLU A 98 -3.92 -6.13 23.59
C GLU A 98 -4.47 -6.70 22.29
N TYR A 99 -3.63 -7.29 21.45
CA TYR A 99 -4.06 -7.91 20.19
C TYR A 99 -5.07 -9.02 20.46
N GLY A 100 -6.15 -9.05 19.67
CA GLY A 100 -7.27 -9.97 19.83
C GLY A 100 -8.15 -9.72 21.06
N ARG A 101 -7.86 -8.70 21.89
CA ARG A 101 -8.69 -8.30 23.02
C ARG A 101 -9.55 -7.08 22.66
N ALA A 102 -10.77 -7.05 23.19
CA ALA A 102 -11.67 -5.93 23.02
C ALA A 102 -11.17 -4.71 23.80
N GLN A 103 -10.59 -3.74 23.09
CA GLN A 103 -10.14 -2.47 23.67
C GLN A 103 -11.26 -1.45 23.68
N ARG A 104 -11.40 -0.75 24.81
CA ARG A 104 -12.30 0.41 24.89
C ARG A 104 -11.65 1.58 24.17
N ILE A 105 -12.37 2.13 23.20
CA ILE A 105 -11.94 3.28 22.42
C ILE A 105 -13.07 4.31 22.40
N ASP A 106 -12.75 5.58 22.15
CA ASP A 106 -13.78 6.61 22.03
C ASP A 106 -14.66 6.36 20.79
N PRO A 107 -15.88 6.90 20.73
CA PRO A 107 -16.67 6.91 19.50
C PRO A 107 -16.10 7.90 18.48
N GLY A 108 -16.31 7.61 17.20
CA GLY A 108 -15.84 8.43 16.09
C GLY A 108 -15.09 7.61 15.05
N LYS A 109 -14.31 8.30 14.21
CA LYS A 109 -13.46 7.68 13.20
C LYS A 109 -12.11 7.37 13.80
N HIS A 110 -11.69 6.12 13.63
CA HIS A 110 -10.42 5.59 14.11
C HIS A 110 -9.64 4.99 12.95
N HIS A 111 -8.32 5.15 13.02
CA HIS A 111 -7.39 4.69 12.01
C HIS A 111 -6.56 3.52 12.55
N VAL A 112 -6.66 2.35 11.91
CA VAL A 112 -5.91 1.16 12.28
C VAL A 112 -4.82 0.91 11.24
N GLU A 113 -3.58 0.90 11.68
CA GLU A 113 -2.39 0.64 10.87
C GLU A 113 -1.65 -0.56 11.44
N VAL A 114 -1.17 -1.45 10.57
CA VAL A 114 -0.30 -2.56 10.97
C VAL A 114 0.96 -2.50 10.14
N PHE A 115 2.10 -2.54 10.83
CA PHE A 115 3.42 -2.58 10.25
C PHE A 115 4.03 -3.96 10.46
N ASP A 116 4.75 -4.49 9.47
CA ASP A 116 5.49 -5.74 9.59
C ASP A 116 6.77 -5.58 10.45
N GLY A 117 7.48 -6.69 10.68
CA GLY A 117 8.74 -6.70 11.43
C GLY A 117 9.87 -5.86 10.82
N THR A 118 9.74 -5.44 9.55
CA THR A 118 10.68 -4.56 8.86
C THR A 118 10.27 -3.08 8.94
N GLY A 119 9.10 -2.78 9.52
CA GLY A 119 8.56 -1.44 9.65
C GLY A 119 7.79 -0.94 8.41
N ARG A 120 7.40 -1.82 7.49
CA ARG A 120 6.56 -1.46 6.33
C ARG A 120 5.09 -1.51 6.72
N LEU A 121 4.30 -0.53 6.28
CA LEU A 121 2.84 -0.54 6.42
C LEU A 121 2.27 -1.63 5.51
N VAL A 122 1.54 -2.58 6.10
CA VAL A 122 1.00 -3.78 5.43
C VAL A 122 -0.51 -3.90 5.55
N PHE A 123 -1.12 -3.12 6.44
CA PHE A 123 -2.58 -3.02 6.55
C PHE A 123 -2.96 -1.64 7.05
N GLU A 124 -3.99 -1.06 6.45
CA GLU A 124 -4.55 0.23 6.82
C GLU A 124 -6.07 0.18 6.68
N ARG A 125 -6.80 0.55 7.73
CA ARG A 125 -8.27 0.61 7.69
C ARG A 125 -8.80 1.71 8.58
N SER A 126 -9.69 2.53 8.01
CA SER A 126 -10.53 3.45 8.77
C SER A 126 -11.79 2.73 9.27
N VAL A 127 -12.10 2.89 10.55
CA VAL A 127 -13.29 2.34 11.21
C VAL A 127 -14.08 3.49 11.82
N GLU A 128 -15.39 3.50 11.64
CA GLU A 128 -16.27 4.47 12.30
C GLU A 128 -17.08 3.73 13.38
N LEU A 129 -16.95 4.17 14.63
CA LEU A 129 -17.57 3.56 15.80
C LEU A 129 -18.63 4.49 16.39
N ALA A 130 -19.88 4.04 16.42
CA ALA A 130 -20.94 4.67 17.19
C ALA A 130 -20.88 4.23 18.66
N LYS A 131 -21.59 4.97 19.52
CA LYS A 131 -21.62 4.68 20.97
C LYS A 131 -22.16 3.27 21.24
N GLY A 132 -21.39 2.51 22.02
CA GLY A 132 -21.74 1.14 22.41
C GLY A 132 -21.41 0.08 21.35
N ASP A 133 -20.82 0.46 20.21
CA ASP A 133 -20.46 -0.48 19.16
C ASP A 133 -19.39 -1.48 19.58
N HIS A 134 -19.40 -2.64 18.91
CA HIS A 134 -18.38 -3.67 19.00
C HIS A 134 -17.91 -4.00 17.59
N GLU A 135 -16.72 -3.55 17.20
CA GLU A 135 -16.13 -3.87 15.89
C GLU A 135 -14.91 -4.76 16.07
N ALA A 136 -14.77 -5.74 15.18
CA ALA A 136 -13.57 -6.57 15.06
C ALA A 136 -12.89 -6.32 13.71
N VAL A 137 -11.67 -5.81 13.76
CA VAL A 137 -10.79 -5.67 12.60
C VAL A 137 -9.85 -6.86 12.57
N VAL A 138 -10.02 -7.71 11.56
CA VAL A 138 -9.06 -8.76 11.25
C VAL A 138 -8.09 -8.18 10.24
N ALA A 139 -6.87 -7.88 10.69
CA ALA A 139 -5.81 -7.41 9.82
C ALA A 139 -5.12 -8.63 9.21
N VAL A 140 -5.55 -8.97 7.99
CA VAL A 140 -4.87 -9.94 7.14
C VAL A 140 -3.75 -9.17 6.45
N LEU A 141 -2.50 -9.54 6.71
CA LEU A 141 -1.36 -9.01 5.97
C LEU A 141 -1.41 -9.61 4.57
N GLU A 142 -2.17 -8.98 3.68
CA GLU A 142 -1.90 -9.12 2.26
C GLU A 142 -0.57 -8.41 2.01
N GLU A 143 0.43 -9.17 1.55
CA GLU A 143 1.56 -8.55 0.86
C GLU A 143 0.97 -7.55 -0.13
N PRO A 144 1.41 -6.28 -0.12
CA PRO A 144 0.83 -5.28 -1.00
C PRO A 144 0.80 -5.87 -2.40
N PRO A 145 -0.30 -5.72 -3.17
CA PRO A 145 -0.28 -6.09 -4.57
C PRO A 145 0.99 -5.48 -5.12
N ASN A 146 1.82 -6.29 -5.77
CA ASN A 146 2.96 -5.76 -6.52
C ASN A 146 2.34 -4.76 -7.50
N LEU A 147 2.30 -3.47 -7.13
CA LEU A 147 1.75 -2.45 -7.99
C LEU A 147 2.58 -2.60 -9.26
N PRO A 148 1.97 -2.94 -10.41
CA PRO A 148 2.73 -3.06 -11.63
C PRO A 148 3.45 -1.72 -11.80
N ARG A 149 4.79 -1.78 -11.73
CA ARG A 149 5.65 -0.61 -11.89
C ARG A 149 5.15 0.17 -13.09
N SER A 150 4.95 1.48 -12.91
CA SER A 150 4.13 2.35 -13.76
C SER A 150 4.15 1.97 -15.25
N SER A 151 2.95 1.81 -15.83
CA SER A 151 2.71 1.38 -17.22
C SER A 151 3.44 2.19 -18.30
N THR A 152 4.01 3.35 -17.95
CA THR A 152 4.84 4.19 -18.82
C THR A 152 6.06 3.44 -19.37
N GLN A 153 6.73 2.58 -18.59
CA GLN A 153 7.89 1.82 -19.08
C GLN A 153 7.50 0.67 -20.01
N GLN A 154 6.36 0.01 -19.75
CA GLN A 154 5.85 -1.06 -20.62
C GLN A 154 5.37 -0.49 -21.98
N THR A 155 4.71 0.68 -21.99
CA THR A 155 4.29 1.33 -23.24
C THR A 155 5.48 1.84 -24.05
N ILE A 156 6.53 2.38 -23.41
CA ILE A 156 7.76 2.81 -24.09
C ILE A 156 8.55 1.60 -24.63
N GLY A 157 8.59 0.49 -23.89
CA GLY A 157 9.22 -0.76 -24.33
C GLY A 157 8.60 -1.32 -25.61
N TRP A 158 7.27 -1.48 -25.65
CA TRP A 158 6.57 -2.00 -26.83
C TRP A 158 6.61 -1.06 -28.04
N THR A 159 6.49 0.25 -27.82
CA THR A 159 6.55 1.23 -28.93
C THR A 159 7.95 1.32 -29.54
N SER A 160 9.02 1.22 -28.74
CA SER A 160 10.39 1.17 -29.26
C SER A 160 10.69 -0.10 -30.08
N LEU A 161 10.13 -1.25 -29.70
CA LEU A 161 10.28 -2.50 -30.44
C LEU A 161 9.51 -2.51 -31.76
N ALA A 162 8.32 -1.92 -31.80
CA ALA A 162 7.55 -1.76 -33.04
C ALA A 162 8.26 -0.89 -34.08
N VAL A 163 8.87 0.22 -33.66
CA VAL A 163 9.63 1.12 -34.55
C VAL A 163 10.93 0.46 -35.04
N GLY A 164 11.65 -0.26 -34.15
CA GLY A 164 12.85 -1.01 -34.53
C GLY A 164 12.58 -2.17 -35.49
N GLY A 165 11.48 -2.90 -35.29
CA GLY A 165 11.08 -4.03 -36.14
C GLY A 165 10.74 -3.63 -37.58
N ALA A 166 10.05 -2.49 -37.76
CA ALA A 166 9.71 -1.98 -39.09
C ALA A 166 10.96 -1.56 -39.89
N GLY A 167 11.95 -0.93 -39.23
CA GLY A 167 13.22 -0.55 -39.86
C GLY A 167 14.06 -1.75 -40.32
N ALA A 168 14.08 -2.83 -39.53
CA ALA A 168 14.79 -4.06 -39.88
C ALA A 168 14.17 -4.77 -41.10
N ALA A 169 12.83 -4.82 -41.20
CA ALA A 169 12.14 -5.43 -42.34
C ALA A 169 12.45 -4.71 -43.67
N ILE A 170 12.46 -3.37 -43.66
CA ILE A 170 12.81 -2.56 -44.84
C ILE A 170 14.30 -2.74 -45.21
N GLY A 171 15.19 -2.84 -44.21
CA GLY A 171 16.62 -3.08 -44.44
C GLY A 171 16.90 -4.44 -45.10
N ILE A 172 16.22 -5.50 -44.65
CA ILE A 172 16.40 -6.87 -45.19
C ILE A 172 15.91 -6.95 -46.65
N THR A 173 14.73 -6.41 -46.95
CA THR A 173 14.18 -6.45 -48.31
C THR A 173 15.02 -5.64 -49.30
N THR A 174 15.50 -4.47 -48.86
CA THR A 174 16.35 -3.58 -49.67
C THR A 174 17.74 -4.19 -49.89
N GLY A 175 18.32 -4.83 -48.86
CA GLY A 175 19.62 -5.50 -48.95
C GLY A 175 19.63 -6.70 -49.89
N LEU A 176 18.54 -7.49 -49.90
CA LEU A 176 18.36 -8.61 -50.84
C LEU A 176 18.29 -8.14 -52.29
N LEU A 177 17.54 -7.06 -52.56
CA LEU A 177 17.45 -6.47 -53.90
C LEU A 177 18.80 -5.88 -54.36
N ALA A 178 19.52 -5.20 -53.47
CA ALA A 178 20.85 -4.67 -53.78
C ALA A 178 21.89 -5.77 -54.10
N ALA A 179 21.76 -6.95 -53.46
CA ALA A 179 22.62 -8.11 -53.77
C ALA A 179 22.33 -8.68 -55.17
N GLN A 180 21.08 -8.64 -55.63
CA GLN A 180 20.68 -9.12 -56.96
C GLN A 180 21.21 -8.20 -58.08
N HIS A 181 21.11 -6.88 -57.90
CA HIS A 181 21.69 -5.93 -58.87
C HIS A 181 23.23 -6.00 -58.92
N ARG A 182 23.88 -6.33 -57.79
CA ARG A 182 25.33 -6.55 -57.76
C ARG A 182 25.76 -7.75 -58.61
N GLY A 183 25.00 -8.85 -58.61
CA GLY A 183 25.29 -10.02 -59.45
C GLY A 183 25.23 -9.70 -60.95
N ASN A 184 24.22 -8.94 -61.38
CA ASN A 184 24.09 -8.50 -62.78
C ASN A 184 25.24 -7.57 -63.22
N LEU A 185 25.76 -6.74 -62.30
CA LEU A 185 26.88 -5.84 -62.56
C LEU A 185 28.22 -6.59 -62.64
N GLU A 186 28.42 -7.64 -61.84
CA GLU A 186 29.63 -8.48 -61.90
C GLU A 186 29.71 -9.32 -63.19
N GLU A 187 28.58 -9.65 -63.81
CA GLU A 187 28.54 -10.34 -65.12
C GLU A 187 28.81 -9.41 -66.32
N GLN A 188 28.51 -8.12 -66.20
CA GLN A 188 28.54 -7.17 -67.32
C GLN A 188 29.70 -6.16 -67.28
N CYS A 189 30.37 -6.01 -66.13
CA CYS A 189 31.48 -5.07 -65.98
C CYS A 189 32.81 -5.84 -65.90
N THR A 190 33.76 -5.47 -66.78
CA THR A 190 35.13 -5.98 -66.75
C THR A 190 36.07 -4.86 -66.30
N ASN A 191 36.87 -5.09 -65.24
CA ASN A 191 37.82 -4.11 -64.68
C ASN A 191 37.18 -2.75 -64.32
N ASP A 192 36.03 -2.75 -63.62
CA ASP A 192 35.32 -1.55 -63.13
C ASP A 192 34.84 -0.56 -64.22
N VAL A 193 34.87 -0.95 -65.50
CA VAL A 193 34.33 -0.16 -66.61
C VAL A 193 33.03 -0.81 -67.09
N CYS A 194 31.89 -0.16 -66.81
CA CYS A 194 30.57 -0.66 -67.15
C CYS A 194 30.03 0.00 -68.44
N PRO A 195 29.38 -0.76 -69.34
CA PRO A 195 28.77 -0.23 -70.57
C PRO A 195 27.53 0.65 -70.28
N PRO A 196 27.10 1.52 -71.23
CA PRO A 196 25.96 2.41 -71.03
C PRO A 196 24.64 1.70 -70.70
N SER A 197 24.50 0.43 -71.09
CA SER A 197 23.35 -0.42 -70.78
C SER A 197 23.23 -0.81 -69.30
N ALA A 198 24.32 -0.71 -68.52
CA ALA A 198 24.36 -1.07 -67.11
C ALA A 198 24.22 0.14 -66.16
N GLN A 199 24.06 1.37 -66.70
CA GLN A 199 23.94 2.58 -65.89
C GLN A 199 22.68 2.59 -65.01
N GLY A 200 21.57 2.02 -65.49
CA GLY A 200 20.32 1.92 -64.72
C GLY A 200 20.46 1.08 -63.44
N ASP A 201 21.19 -0.04 -63.52
CA ASP A 201 21.48 -0.88 -62.36
C ASP A 201 22.46 -0.21 -61.39
N LEU A 202 23.40 0.59 -61.92
CA LEU A 202 24.35 1.37 -61.12
C LEU A 202 23.67 2.48 -60.31
N ASP A 203 22.70 3.17 -60.91
CA ASP A 203 21.92 4.22 -60.24
C ASP A 203 20.89 3.64 -59.24
N ALA A 204 20.29 2.49 -59.57
CA ALA A 204 19.49 1.72 -58.62
C ALA A 204 20.34 1.28 -57.42
N TYR A 205 21.54 0.75 -57.65
CA TYR A 205 22.45 0.34 -56.58
C TYR A 205 22.92 1.52 -55.71
N ARG A 206 23.22 2.69 -56.31
CA ARG A 206 23.62 3.90 -55.56
C ARG A 206 22.48 4.47 -54.72
N SER A 207 21.25 4.49 -55.24
CA SER A 207 20.08 4.96 -54.49
C SER A 207 19.72 4.01 -53.34
N LEU A 208 19.73 2.70 -53.58
CA LEU A 208 19.54 1.66 -52.54
C LEU A 208 20.60 1.75 -51.44
N ARG A 209 21.87 2.02 -51.80
CA ARG A 209 22.98 2.16 -50.84
C ARG A 209 22.80 3.35 -49.87
N SER A 210 22.23 4.46 -50.34
CA SER A 210 21.92 5.62 -49.51
C SER A 210 20.77 5.36 -48.53
N ALA A 211 19.73 4.65 -48.99
CA ALA A 211 18.59 4.23 -48.17
C ALA A 211 19.01 3.22 -47.09
N SER A 212 19.93 2.31 -47.41
CA SER A 212 20.46 1.33 -46.46
C SER A 212 21.28 1.96 -45.33
N PHE A 213 22.07 3.02 -45.57
CA PHE A 213 22.87 3.66 -44.51
C PHE A 213 22.00 4.29 -43.42
N VAL A 214 20.91 4.96 -43.82
CA VAL A 214 19.93 5.55 -42.89
C VAL A 214 19.15 4.45 -42.17
N GLY A 215 18.74 3.40 -42.89
CA GLY A 215 18.03 2.25 -42.32
C GLY A 215 18.84 1.46 -41.30
N TYR A 216 20.11 1.16 -41.59
CA TYR A 216 21.00 0.48 -40.64
C TYR A 216 21.36 1.36 -39.45
N GLY A 217 21.58 2.67 -39.64
CA GLY A 217 21.89 3.58 -38.53
C GLY A 217 20.75 3.68 -37.50
N VAL A 218 19.52 3.83 -37.97
CA VAL A 218 18.34 3.88 -37.11
C VAL A 218 18.02 2.49 -36.52
N GLY A 219 18.19 1.43 -37.30
CA GLY A 219 17.95 0.05 -36.88
C GLY A 219 18.92 -0.45 -35.79
N LEU A 220 20.22 -0.19 -35.92
CA LEU A 220 21.22 -0.62 -34.92
C LEU A 220 21.08 0.15 -33.59
N ALA A 221 20.82 1.46 -33.65
CA ALA A 221 20.60 2.26 -32.45
C ALA A 221 19.30 1.87 -31.73
N GLY A 222 18.22 1.61 -32.48
CA GLY A 222 16.94 1.18 -31.94
C GLY A 222 16.96 -0.23 -31.35
N LEU A 223 17.57 -1.20 -32.04
CA LEU A 223 17.69 -2.57 -31.54
C LEU A 223 18.66 -2.67 -30.37
N GLY A 224 19.77 -1.93 -30.38
CA GLY A 224 20.74 -1.94 -29.28
C GLY A 224 20.13 -1.45 -27.97
N LEU A 225 19.54 -0.25 -27.97
CA LEU A 225 18.91 0.33 -26.78
C LEU A 225 17.66 -0.45 -26.36
N GLY A 226 16.80 -0.82 -27.31
CA GLY A 226 15.58 -1.57 -27.05
C GLY A 226 15.85 -2.97 -26.48
N ALA A 227 16.83 -3.70 -27.02
CA ALA A 227 17.23 -5.01 -26.49
C ALA A 227 17.89 -4.88 -25.12
N THR A 228 18.76 -3.87 -24.88
CA THR A 228 19.31 -3.66 -23.55
C THR A 228 18.22 -3.33 -22.52
N LEU A 229 17.24 -2.50 -22.87
CA LEU A 229 16.12 -2.19 -21.96
C LEU A 229 15.30 -3.44 -21.65
N LEU A 230 14.98 -4.25 -22.67
CA LEU A 230 14.22 -5.50 -22.52
C LEU A 230 14.98 -6.61 -21.79
N LEU A 231 16.29 -6.71 -22.00
CA LEU A 231 17.13 -7.68 -21.30
C LEU A 231 17.39 -7.25 -19.85
N THR A 232 17.48 -5.94 -19.56
CA THR A 232 17.55 -5.46 -18.17
C THR A 232 16.20 -5.51 -17.46
N SER A 233 15.07 -5.40 -18.17
CA SER A 233 13.74 -5.59 -17.57
C SER A 233 13.35 -7.07 -17.44
N GLY A 234 13.87 -7.95 -18.30
CA GLY A 234 13.54 -9.38 -18.31
C GLY A 234 14.24 -10.23 -17.25
N VAL A 235 15.23 -9.69 -16.53
CA VAL A 235 15.93 -10.43 -15.45
C VAL A 235 15.16 -10.39 -14.12
N GLU A 236 14.14 -9.52 -13.97
CA GLU A 236 13.23 -9.56 -12.82
C GLU A 236 11.96 -10.41 -13.08
N ASP A 237 11.59 -10.64 -14.34
CA ASP A 237 10.29 -11.26 -14.70
C ASP A 237 10.34 -12.74 -15.12
N ALA A 238 11.52 -13.37 -15.22
CA ALA A 238 11.64 -14.80 -15.53
C ALA A 238 11.30 -15.74 -14.34
N GLY A 239 10.84 -15.18 -13.21
CA GLY A 239 10.43 -15.90 -12.00
C GLY A 239 8.92 -15.90 -11.72
N ALA A 240 8.09 -15.20 -12.51
CA ALA A 240 6.65 -15.16 -12.31
C ALA A 240 5.97 -16.47 -12.78
N LYS A 241 6.22 -17.55 -12.03
CA LYS A 241 5.31 -18.70 -11.99
C LYS A 241 3.94 -18.17 -11.57
N SER A 242 2.93 -18.47 -12.38
CA SER A 242 1.50 -18.39 -12.08
C SER A 242 1.21 -18.20 -10.59
N GLU A 243 0.76 -17.00 -10.21
CA GLU A 243 0.20 -16.73 -8.89
C GLU A 243 -0.91 -17.75 -8.63
N SER A 244 -0.72 -18.64 -7.67
CA SER A 244 -1.76 -19.53 -7.22
C SER A 244 -2.68 -18.73 -6.30
N ALA A 245 -3.91 -18.47 -6.77
CA ALA A 245 -5.00 -18.03 -5.92
C ALA A 245 -5.12 -19.02 -4.75
N GLY A 246 -4.81 -18.53 -3.55
CA GLY A 246 -4.68 -19.34 -2.35
C GLY A 246 -5.70 -18.89 -1.32
N ILE A 247 -6.65 -19.76 -1.00
CA ILE A 247 -7.59 -19.54 0.11
C ILE A 247 -6.99 -20.17 1.35
N ARG A 248 -6.79 -19.37 2.40
CA ARG A 248 -6.34 -19.81 3.72
C ARG A 248 -7.50 -19.75 4.72
N PRO A 249 -8.13 -20.89 5.04
CA PRO A 249 -9.06 -20.95 6.15
C PRO A 249 -8.31 -20.78 7.47
N TRP A 250 -8.92 -20.07 8.42
CA TRP A 250 -8.45 -20.04 9.80
C TRP A 250 -9.60 -20.27 10.77
N ILE A 251 -9.28 -20.91 11.89
CA ILE A 251 -10.23 -21.27 12.95
C ILE A 251 -9.64 -20.79 14.27
N GLY A 252 -10.40 -19.98 15.01
CA GLY A 252 -10.08 -19.52 16.36
C GLY A 252 -11.10 -20.00 17.38
N PRO A 253 -10.86 -19.76 18.69
CA PRO A 253 -11.68 -20.29 19.77
C PRO A 253 -13.15 -19.84 19.76
N ARG A 254 -13.50 -18.75 19.07
CA ARG A 254 -14.87 -18.20 18.97
C ARG A 254 -15.28 -17.72 17.57
N SER A 255 -14.47 -17.95 16.55
CA SER A 255 -14.73 -17.50 15.18
C SER A 255 -13.94 -18.30 14.16
N ALA A 256 -14.41 -18.37 12.93
CA ALA A 256 -13.68 -18.93 11.80
C ALA A 256 -13.88 -18.03 10.57
N GLY A 257 -12.95 -18.07 9.62
CA GLY A 257 -13.00 -17.25 8.41
C GLY A 257 -12.12 -17.79 7.29
N LEU A 258 -12.23 -17.13 6.12
CA LEU A 258 -11.41 -17.40 4.94
C LEU A 258 -10.70 -16.09 4.56
N GLY A 259 -9.38 -16.12 4.46
CA GLY A 259 -8.59 -15.08 3.78
C GLY A 259 -8.12 -15.62 2.43
N GLY A 260 -8.13 -14.82 1.36
CA GLY A 260 -7.75 -15.27 0.03
C GLY A 260 -6.89 -14.25 -0.69
N ARG A 261 -5.97 -14.72 -1.54
CA ARG A 261 -5.30 -13.89 -2.55
C ARG A 261 -6.02 -14.12 -3.88
N PHE A 262 -6.53 -13.06 -4.50
CA PHE A 262 -7.27 -13.07 -5.78
C PHE A 262 -6.56 -12.19 -6.80
#